data_AF-A0A959UD42-F1
#
_entry.id   AF-A0A959UD42-F1
#
_cell.length_a   1.000
_cell.length_b   1.000
_cell.length_c   1.000
_cell.angle_alpha   90.00
_cell.angle_beta   90.00
_cell.angle_gamma   90.00
#
_symmetry.space_group_name_H-M   'P 1'
#
loop_
_entity.id
_entity.type
_entity.pdbx_description
1 polymer ?
#
loop_
_entity_poly.entity_id
_entity_poly.type
_entity_poly.pdbx_seq_one_letter_code
_entity_poly.pdbx_strand_id
1 'polypeptide(L)'
;MADKHPHKVVGSQFLKNKIGEMEDAVYEHLSIRVHIEELFDANGKRVVVIEIPSRPVGRILKFEGVALMRTGDSLRNMSDDETIKILSEMEPDFSSKICPILRVEDLDVEAIQNLKEAYSRKQRNPQFLTLSNEQALSDLGLLVNGNLNYAALILVGSKEAIHNHLPQAKFNLEYRKSTTQITFDQRIEIAEPFFKSIGMLWEAIDYRNGSIPVQQGAFIFDIPYFNREVIREALNNAIAHRDYTKTSEVNIKQFDNELHIISPGGFPLGVSVQNLLTVNSTPRNRLLSDVLAKTGIVERSGQGVDKIYFQTLSEAKPEPDYSHSDNFQVELRLSASVEDKGFALFIRSTQNSRNEDSKLGVQDIIALNDVRKGVKVEFNNPVFQKLESEGLIERIGKTRSQKFILSKEYYQFTGKESQYSQQKNFTEFQLNLVVINHIQEFGKTKIGELEELLKTYVTRDQVKYLVKKLVDSGTLEQKGTGKGTYYVQGSQINESIKLFERVLQLGVEEMQKRGELPNE
;
A
#
# COMPACT_ATOMS: atom_id res chain seq x y z
N MET A 1 27.32 46.35 -25.25
CA MET A 1 26.56 47.42 -25.94
C MET A 1 25.18 47.40 -25.32
N ALA A 2 24.77 48.47 -24.64
CA ALA A 2 23.46 48.54 -24.00
C ALA A 2 22.38 48.70 -25.08
N ASP A 3 21.51 47.70 -25.19
CA ASP A 3 20.37 47.67 -26.09
C ASP A 3 19.35 48.71 -25.60
N LYS A 4 19.26 49.88 -26.26
CA LYS A 4 18.43 51.00 -25.79
C LYS A 4 16.98 50.82 -26.24
N HIS A 5 16.09 50.62 -25.28
CA HIS A 5 14.65 50.66 -25.51
C HIS A 5 14.17 52.05 -25.98
N PRO A 6 13.15 52.15 -26.85
CA PRO A 6 12.38 51.04 -27.44
C PRO A 6 13.05 50.39 -28.66
N HIS A 7 12.88 49.08 -28.79
CA HIS A 7 13.43 48.27 -29.89
C HIS A 7 12.64 48.49 -31.19
N LYS A 8 13.34 48.48 -32.33
CA LYS A 8 12.72 48.61 -33.65
C LYS A 8 12.03 47.29 -34.04
N VAL A 9 10.75 47.35 -34.43
CA VAL A 9 10.01 46.19 -34.95
C VAL A 9 10.58 45.78 -36.31
N VAL A 10 11.10 44.54 -36.39
CA VAL A 10 11.72 43.97 -37.60
C VAL A 10 10.80 43.02 -38.37
N GLY A 11 9.76 42.49 -37.74
CA GLY A 11 8.90 41.45 -38.31
C GLY A 11 9.45 40.03 -38.10
N SER A 12 8.58 39.04 -37.89
CA SER A 12 8.95 37.64 -37.63
C SER A 12 8.22 36.67 -38.56
N GLN A 13 8.96 35.71 -39.12
CA GLN A 13 8.40 34.55 -39.84
C GLN A 13 8.30 33.31 -38.95
N PHE A 14 8.70 33.40 -37.67
CA PHE A 14 8.69 32.29 -36.73
C PHE A 14 7.27 31.76 -36.53
N LEU A 15 7.07 30.44 -36.63
CA LEU A 15 5.79 29.74 -36.43
C LEU A 15 4.63 30.20 -37.32
N LYS A 16 4.91 30.80 -38.49
CA LYS A 16 3.85 31.23 -39.41
C LYS A 16 2.97 30.03 -39.80
N ASN A 17 1.66 30.15 -39.58
CA ASN A 17 0.64 29.09 -39.77
C ASN A 17 0.88 27.80 -38.95
N LYS A 18 1.74 27.84 -37.94
CA LYS A 18 2.12 26.67 -37.11
C LYS A 18 2.00 26.92 -35.61
N ILE A 19 1.22 27.93 -35.22
CA ILE A 19 1.06 28.29 -33.82
C ILE A 19 0.42 27.14 -33.03
N GLY A 20 -0.71 26.62 -33.50
CA GLY A 20 -1.39 25.50 -32.83
C GLY A 20 -0.52 24.25 -32.74
N GLU A 21 0.24 23.91 -33.79
CA GLU A 21 1.21 22.81 -33.76
C GLU A 21 2.28 23.01 -32.70
N MET A 22 2.76 24.25 -32.50
CA MET A 22 3.75 24.55 -31.48
C MET A 22 3.16 24.49 -30.07
N GLU A 23 1.96 25.03 -29.85
CA GLU A 23 1.28 24.94 -28.56
C GLU A 23 1.06 23.48 -28.15
N ASP A 24 0.62 22.65 -29.09
CA ASP A 24 0.41 21.21 -28.90
C ASP A 24 1.74 20.49 -28.62
N ALA A 25 2.78 20.72 -29.43
CA ALA A 25 4.09 20.10 -29.23
C ALA A 25 4.72 20.49 -27.89
N VAL A 26 4.61 21.76 -27.47
CA VAL A 26 5.10 22.22 -26.16
C VAL A 26 4.33 21.53 -25.03
N TYR A 27 3.02 21.39 -25.15
CA TYR A 27 2.21 20.69 -24.16
C TYR A 27 2.52 19.19 -24.11
N GLU A 28 2.69 18.52 -25.25
CA GLU A 28 3.04 17.11 -25.31
C GLU A 28 4.38 16.82 -24.63
N HIS A 29 5.39 17.65 -24.87
CA HIS A 29 6.75 17.41 -24.37
C HIS A 29 6.96 17.88 -22.93
N LEU A 30 6.32 18.99 -22.53
CA LEU A 30 6.59 19.64 -21.23
C LEU A 30 5.39 19.60 -20.27
N SER A 31 4.20 19.25 -20.76
CA SER A 31 2.94 19.36 -20.03
C SER A 31 2.66 20.78 -19.51
N ILE A 32 3.11 21.79 -20.25
CA ILE A 32 2.94 23.21 -19.94
C ILE A 32 2.17 23.85 -21.09
N ARG A 33 1.07 24.52 -20.75
CA ARG A 33 0.25 25.22 -21.73
C ARG A 33 0.78 26.61 -21.95
N VAL A 34 1.42 26.85 -23.09
CA VAL A 34 1.82 28.19 -23.53
C VAL A 34 0.71 28.79 -24.38
N HIS A 35 0.62 30.12 -24.39
CA HIS A 35 -0.31 30.85 -25.24
C HIS A 35 0.48 31.70 -26.23
N ILE A 36 0.23 31.53 -27.52
CA ILE A 36 0.98 32.19 -28.59
C ILE A 36 0.03 33.04 -29.43
N GLU A 37 0.30 34.34 -29.48
CA GLU A 37 -0.50 35.30 -30.25
C GLU A 37 0.33 35.98 -31.36
N GLU A 38 -0.36 36.30 -32.46
CA GLU A 38 0.20 37.12 -33.54
C GLU A 38 -0.31 38.56 -33.41
N LEU A 39 0.63 39.49 -33.27
CA LEU A 39 0.36 40.92 -33.33
C LEU A 39 0.97 41.50 -34.61
N PHE A 40 0.41 42.60 -35.10
CA PHE A 40 0.94 43.32 -36.26
C PHE A 40 1.15 44.79 -35.89
N ASP A 41 2.31 45.35 -36.24
CA ASP A 41 2.54 46.79 -36.08
C ASP A 41 1.74 47.61 -37.12
N ALA A 42 1.76 48.94 -36.97
CA ALA A 42 1.08 49.86 -37.89
C ALA A 42 1.57 49.77 -39.36
N ASN A 43 2.74 49.16 -39.61
CA ASN A 43 3.31 48.94 -40.93
C ASN A 43 3.08 47.49 -41.44
N GLY A 44 2.24 46.71 -40.75
CA GLY A 44 1.92 45.32 -41.10
C GLY A 44 3.03 44.31 -40.76
N LYS A 45 4.02 44.67 -39.95
CA LYS A 45 5.07 43.75 -39.51
C LYS A 45 4.55 42.84 -38.40
N ARG A 46 4.62 41.53 -38.66
CA ARG A 46 4.21 40.48 -37.72
C ARG A 46 5.15 40.34 -36.53
N VAL A 47 4.60 40.27 -35.32
CA VAL A 47 5.27 39.98 -34.06
C VAL A 47 4.58 38.78 -33.43
N VAL A 48 5.37 37.84 -32.90
CA VAL A 48 4.85 36.68 -32.18
C VAL A 48 5.07 36.92 -30.70
N VAL A 49 4.00 36.92 -29.93
CA VAL A 49 4.04 37.02 -28.48
C VAL A 49 3.79 35.64 -27.92
N ILE A 50 4.72 35.16 -27.09
CA ILE A 50 4.61 33.85 -26.43
C ILE A 50 4.51 34.14 -24.94
N GLU A 51 3.34 33.88 -24.38
CA GLU A 51 3.12 33.92 -22.94
C GLU A 51 3.43 32.54 -22.36
N ILE A 52 4.49 32.48 -21.56
CA ILE A 52 4.95 31.26 -20.91
C ILE A 52 4.52 31.34 -19.44
N PRO A 53 3.63 30.47 -18.96
CA PRO A 53 3.26 30.45 -17.55
C PRO A 53 4.46 30.01 -16.70
N SER A 54 4.38 30.27 -15.40
CA SER A 54 5.37 29.75 -14.47
C SER A 54 5.40 28.21 -14.50
N ARG A 55 6.56 27.64 -14.19
CA ARG A 55 6.73 26.20 -13.95
C ARG A 55 5.79 25.73 -12.81
N PRO A 56 5.43 24.44 -12.76
CA PRO A 56 4.74 23.87 -11.60
C PRO A 56 5.51 24.13 -10.30
N VAL A 57 4.78 24.40 -9.22
CA VAL A 57 5.30 24.58 -7.86
C VAL A 57 6.11 23.34 -7.46
N GLY A 58 7.24 23.50 -6.76
CA GLY A 58 8.04 22.36 -6.29
C GLY A 58 8.83 21.60 -7.37
N ARG A 59 8.63 21.88 -8.66
CA ARG A 59 9.21 21.11 -9.77
C ARG A 59 10.24 21.90 -10.55
N ILE A 60 11.46 21.39 -10.65
CA ILE A 60 12.49 21.94 -11.54
C ILE A 60 12.27 21.43 -12.97
N LEU A 61 12.27 22.34 -13.94
CA LEU A 61 12.32 22.01 -15.36
C LEU A 61 13.77 22.06 -15.85
N LYS A 62 14.14 21.06 -16.65
CA LYS A 62 15.49 20.92 -17.22
C LYS A 62 15.40 20.91 -18.73
N PHE A 63 16.29 21.65 -19.37
CA PHE A 63 16.50 21.60 -20.81
C PHE A 63 17.80 20.83 -21.06
N GLU A 64 17.74 19.75 -21.85
CA GLU A 64 18.89 18.86 -22.12
C GLU A 64 19.64 18.40 -20.84
N GLY A 65 18.88 18.13 -19.77
CA GLY A 65 19.42 17.69 -18.48
C GLY A 65 19.93 18.81 -17.57
N VAL A 66 19.93 20.06 -18.03
CA VAL A 66 20.40 21.23 -17.27
C VAL A 66 19.24 22.10 -16.83
N ALA A 67 19.18 22.45 -15.54
CA ALA A 67 18.24 23.44 -15.03
C ALA A 67 18.75 24.84 -15.40
N LEU A 68 17.92 25.62 -16.10
CA LEU A 68 18.27 26.98 -16.54
C LEU A 68 17.39 28.00 -15.82
N MET A 69 17.97 29.16 -15.51
CA MET A 69 17.26 30.32 -14.98
C MET A 69 17.59 31.57 -15.80
N ARG A 70 16.65 32.52 -15.86
CA ARG A 70 16.86 33.81 -16.50
C ARG A 70 17.38 34.82 -15.48
N THR A 71 18.46 35.49 -15.83
CA THR A 71 19.06 36.58 -15.04
C THR A 71 19.17 37.81 -15.93
N GLY A 72 18.25 38.77 -15.78
CA GLY A 72 18.06 39.85 -16.74
C GLY A 72 17.77 39.28 -18.14
N ASP A 73 18.59 39.67 -19.12
CA ASP A 73 18.41 39.25 -20.52
C ASP A 73 19.08 37.90 -20.84
N SER A 74 19.87 37.33 -19.94
CA SER A 74 20.68 36.12 -20.17
C SER A 74 20.09 34.87 -19.53
N LEU A 75 20.22 33.72 -20.21
CA LEU A 75 20.01 32.38 -19.65
C LEU A 75 21.30 31.88 -19.00
N ARG A 76 21.19 31.36 -17.78
CA ARG A 76 22.30 30.78 -17.01
C ARG A 76 21.88 29.44 -16.41
N ASN A 77 22.85 28.62 -16.03
CA ASN A 77 22.59 27.47 -15.16
C ASN A 77 21.95 27.98 -13.86
N MET A 78 20.91 27.28 -13.42
CA MET A 78 20.22 27.53 -12.17
C MET A 78 21.21 27.37 -11.01
N SER A 79 21.22 28.32 -10.08
CA SER A 79 22.05 28.22 -8.87
C SER A 79 21.49 27.18 -7.91
N ASP A 80 22.32 26.69 -7.01
CA ASP A 80 21.89 25.77 -5.94
C ASP A 80 20.83 26.43 -5.06
N ASP A 81 20.97 27.73 -4.75
CA ASP A 81 19.97 28.47 -3.96
C ASP A 81 18.60 28.52 -4.62
N GLU A 82 18.53 28.80 -5.93
CA GLU A 82 17.25 28.83 -6.65
C GLU A 82 16.71 27.40 -6.80
N THR A 83 17.57 26.41 -7.03
CA THR A 83 17.20 24.99 -7.04
C THR A 83 16.55 24.59 -5.71
N ILE A 84 17.19 24.89 -4.57
CA ILE A 84 16.68 24.60 -3.23
C ILE A 84 15.38 25.35 -3.00
N LYS A 85 15.30 26.63 -3.35
CA LYS A 85 14.09 27.44 -3.22
C LYS A 85 12.92 26.81 -3.98
N ILE A 86 13.13 26.44 -5.24
CA ILE A 86 12.11 25.77 -6.08
C ILE A 86 11.68 24.46 -5.46
N LEU A 87 12.63 23.61 -5.06
CA LEU A 87 12.32 22.32 -4.41
C LEU A 87 11.65 22.49 -3.04
N SER A 88 11.84 23.65 -2.40
CA SER A 88 11.23 24.01 -1.11
C SER A 88 9.89 24.74 -1.28
N GLU A 89 9.47 25.04 -2.51
CA GLU A 89 8.15 25.61 -2.75
C GLU A 89 7.07 24.58 -2.45
N MET A 90 6.31 24.85 -1.41
CA MET A 90 5.10 24.13 -1.06
C MET A 90 3.90 24.82 -1.71
N GLU A 91 2.83 24.07 -2.00
CA GLU A 91 1.53 24.70 -2.24
C GLU A 91 1.21 25.64 -1.06
N PRO A 92 0.75 26.88 -1.30
CA PRO A 92 0.44 27.81 -0.22
C PRO A 92 -0.64 27.20 0.68
N ASP A 93 -0.26 26.86 1.91
CA ASP A 93 -1.10 26.17 2.89
C ASP A 93 -2.41 26.93 3.11
N PHE A 94 -3.49 26.41 2.52
CA PHE A 94 -4.81 27.02 2.60
C PHE A 94 -5.25 27.17 4.06
N SER A 95 -5.00 26.15 4.88
CA SER A 95 -5.45 26.11 6.26
C SER A 95 -4.81 27.20 7.13
N SER A 96 -3.61 27.65 6.77
CA SER A 96 -2.90 28.74 7.46
C SER A 96 -3.39 30.14 7.11
N LYS A 97 -4.17 30.31 6.02
CA LYS A 97 -4.65 31.62 5.60
C LYS A 97 -5.63 32.18 6.65
N ILE A 98 -5.49 33.47 6.95
CA ILE A 98 -6.43 34.19 7.82
C ILE A 98 -7.82 34.17 7.18
N CYS A 99 -8.83 33.81 7.95
CA CYS A 99 -10.24 33.92 7.58
C CYS A 99 -10.74 35.27 8.12
N PRO A 100 -10.82 36.34 7.28
CA PRO A 100 -10.97 37.71 7.78
C PRO A 100 -12.28 37.98 8.51
N ILE A 101 -13.28 37.14 8.28
CA ILE A 101 -14.65 37.32 8.77
C ILE A 101 -14.90 36.47 10.02
N LEU A 102 -14.05 35.47 10.29
CA LEU A 102 -14.24 34.53 11.39
C LEU A 102 -13.85 35.16 12.72
N ARG A 103 -14.76 35.12 13.69
CA ARG A 103 -14.54 35.60 15.06
C ARG A 103 -14.60 34.48 16.08
N VAL A 104 -14.22 34.78 17.33
CA VAL A 104 -14.20 33.78 18.42
C VAL A 104 -15.62 33.33 18.77
N GLU A 105 -16.62 34.20 18.58
CA GLU A 105 -18.04 33.90 18.81
C GLU A 105 -18.62 32.93 17.77
N ASP A 106 -17.96 32.81 16.62
CA ASP A 106 -18.35 31.90 15.53
C ASP A 106 -17.76 30.49 15.73
N LEU A 107 -17.13 30.21 16.87
CA LEU A 107 -16.54 28.92 17.19
C LEU A 107 -17.46 28.05 18.05
N ASP A 108 -17.45 26.75 17.79
CA ASP A 108 -18.21 25.77 18.57
C ASP A 108 -17.45 25.41 19.86
N VAL A 109 -18.10 25.65 21.00
CA VAL A 109 -17.52 25.46 22.33
C VAL A 109 -17.24 23.98 22.63
N GLU A 110 -18.10 23.07 22.18
CA GLU A 110 -17.93 21.63 22.35
C GLU A 110 -16.76 21.12 21.49
N ALA A 111 -16.62 21.62 20.26
CA ALA A 111 -15.50 21.27 19.39
C ALA A 111 -14.16 21.75 19.98
N ILE A 112 -14.10 22.95 20.56
CA ILE A 112 -12.92 23.44 21.29
C ILE A 112 -12.60 22.54 22.48
N GLN A 113 -13.62 22.14 23.25
CA GLN A 113 -13.44 21.25 24.38
C GLN A 113 -12.88 19.88 23.94
N ASN A 114 -13.46 19.27 22.90
CA ASN A 114 -12.97 18.02 22.30
C ASN A 114 -11.52 18.13 21.84
N LEU A 115 -11.16 19.26 21.22
CA LEU A 115 -9.79 19.55 20.81
C LEU A 115 -8.83 19.63 22.00
N LYS A 116 -9.22 20.33 23.08
CA LYS A 116 -8.39 20.46 24.29
C LYS A 116 -8.22 19.12 25.00
N GLU A 117 -9.26 18.29 25.05
CA GLU A 117 -9.20 16.94 25.61
C GLU A 117 -8.28 16.02 24.81
N ALA A 118 -8.41 16.03 23.48
CA ALA A 118 -7.56 15.25 22.60
C ALA A 118 -6.08 15.67 22.75
N TYR A 119 -5.80 16.97 22.76
CA TYR A 119 -4.46 17.51 23.01
C TYR A 119 -3.91 17.09 24.38
N SER A 120 -4.69 17.30 25.45
CA SER A 120 -4.31 16.99 26.82
C SER A 120 -3.92 15.51 26.97
N ARG A 121 -4.72 14.59 26.41
CA ARG A 121 -4.44 13.15 26.41
C ARG A 121 -3.17 12.83 25.62
N LYS A 122 -3.02 13.36 24.40
CA LYS A 122 -1.88 13.06 23.53
C LYS A 122 -0.56 13.58 24.09
N GLN A 123 -0.55 14.81 24.60
CA GLN A 123 0.65 15.46 25.14
C GLN A 123 0.90 15.14 26.61
N ARG A 124 0.02 14.34 27.25
CA ARG A 124 0.04 14.08 28.69
C ARG A 124 0.09 15.38 29.51
N ASN A 125 -0.66 16.39 29.07
CA ASN A 125 -0.66 17.73 29.65
C ASN A 125 -2.07 18.13 30.14
N PRO A 126 -2.48 17.73 31.36
CA PRO A 126 -3.80 18.04 31.90
C PRO A 126 -4.04 19.54 32.12
N GLN A 127 -2.99 20.34 32.32
CA GLN A 127 -3.11 21.79 32.52
C GLN A 127 -3.63 22.52 31.26
N PHE A 128 -3.49 21.91 30.09
CA PHE A 128 -4.03 22.48 28.85
C PHE A 128 -5.56 22.65 28.90
N LEU A 129 -6.26 21.82 29.69
CA LEU A 129 -7.71 21.92 29.87
C LEU A 129 -8.13 23.21 30.59
N THR A 130 -7.27 23.76 31.45
CA THR A 130 -7.59 24.96 32.24
C THR A 130 -7.31 26.27 31.51
N LEU A 131 -6.67 26.22 30.33
CA LEU A 131 -6.41 27.40 29.52
C LEU A 131 -7.71 28.02 28.99
N SER A 132 -7.70 29.34 28.78
CA SER A 132 -8.77 30.00 28.03
C SER A 132 -8.80 29.48 26.59
N ASN A 133 -9.96 29.55 25.94
CA ASN A 133 -10.11 29.11 24.55
C ASN A 133 -9.15 29.87 23.63
N GLU A 134 -9.02 31.18 23.80
CA GLU A 134 -8.10 32.03 23.03
C GLU A 134 -6.64 31.59 23.17
N GLN A 135 -6.18 31.30 24.40
CA GLN A 135 -4.81 30.83 24.62
C GLN A 135 -4.58 29.45 23.99
N ALA A 136 -5.54 28.52 24.15
CA ALA A 136 -5.44 27.20 23.55
C ALA A 136 -5.40 27.25 22.01
N LEU A 137 -6.20 28.12 21.39
CA LEU A 137 -6.20 28.34 19.95
C LEU A 137 -4.89 29.00 19.49
N SER A 138 -4.36 29.96 20.25
CA SER A 138 -3.08 30.62 19.97
C SER A 138 -1.90 29.64 20.03
N ASP A 139 -1.82 28.80 21.07
CA ASP A 139 -0.76 27.80 21.25
C ASP A 139 -0.73 26.74 20.11
N LEU A 140 -1.90 26.51 19.49
CA LEU A 140 -2.05 25.62 18.35
C LEU A 140 -1.84 26.32 17.00
N GLY A 141 -1.64 27.64 16.98
CA GLY A 141 -1.49 28.43 15.76
C GLY A 141 -2.79 28.68 15.00
N LEU A 142 -3.94 28.45 15.64
CA LEU A 142 -5.28 28.69 15.07
C LEU A 142 -5.70 30.15 15.18
N LEU A 143 -5.15 30.88 16.17
CA LEU A 143 -5.31 32.31 16.39
C LEU A 143 -3.94 33.00 16.27
N VAL A 144 -3.79 33.90 15.31
CA VAL A 144 -2.52 34.61 15.06
C VAL A 144 -2.77 36.11 15.02
N ASN A 145 -2.09 36.87 15.88
CA ASN A 145 -2.27 38.33 15.99
C ASN A 145 -3.74 38.75 16.14
N GLY A 146 -4.52 37.98 16.92
CA GLY A 146 -5.95 38.22 17.13
C GLY A 146 -6.88 37.81 15.98
N ASN A 147 -6.35 37.21 14.91
CA ASN A 147 -7.15 36.77 13.75
C ASN A 147 -7.15 35.25 13.64
N LEU A 148 -8.31 34.66 13.34
CA LEU A 148 -8.47 33.22 13.15
C LEU A 148 -8.18 32.83 11.69
N ASN A 149 -7.70 31.61 11.47
CA ASN A 149 -7.42 31.06 10.14
C ASN A 149 -8.45 30.00 9.72
N TYR A 150 -8.35 29.54 8.47
CA TYR A 150 -9.23 28.49 7.95
C TYR A 150 -9.07 27.15 8.68
N ALA A 151 -7.91 26.84 9.25
CA ALA A 151 -7.77 25.67 10.12
C ALA A 151 -8.69 25.78 11.35
N ALA A 152 -8.79 26.97 11.97
CA ALA A 152 -9.72 27.21 13.07
C ALA A 152 -11.18 26.97 12.64
N LEU A 153 -11.56 27.50 11.47
CA LEU A 153 -12.88 27.29 10.89
C LEU A 153 -13.21 25.79 10.72
N ILE A 154 -12.31 25.05 10.09
CA ILE A 154 -12.53 23.62 9.75
C ILE A 154 -12.57 22.76 11.01
N LEU A 155 -11.69 23.02 11.98
CA LEU A 155 -11.50 22.17 13.14
C LEU A 155 -12.54 22.44 14.22
N VAL A 156 -12.89 23.70 14.46
CA VAL A 156 -13.69 24.13 15.62
C VAL A 156 -14.69 25.26 15.32
N GLY A 157 -14.88 25.64 14.05
CA GLY A 157 -15.91 26.62 13.68
C GLY A 157 -17.32 26.07 13.91
N SER A 158 -18.28 26.94 14.21
CA SER A 158 -19.68 26.55 14.28
C SER A 158 -20.19 26.07 12.92
N LYS A 159 -21.25 25.27 12.94
CA LYS A 159 -21.93 24.80 11.72
C LYS A 159 -22.32 25.97 10.82
N GLU A 160 -22.84 27.05 11.39
CA GLU A 160 -23.23 28.26 10.67
C GLU A 160 -22.02 28.95 10.03
N ALA A 161 -20.89 29.04 10.75
CA ALA A 161 -19.67 29.63 10.23
C ALA A 161 -19.09 28.81 9.08
N ILE A 162 -19.06 27.48 9.21
CA ILE A 162 -18.61 26.57 8.15
C ILE A 162 -19.52 26.74 6.94
N HIS A 163 -20.84 26.72 7.11
CA HIS A 163 -21.79 26.92 6.03
C HIS A 163 -21.59 28.26 5.29
N ASN A 164 -21.35 29.35 6.03
CA ASN A 164 -21.27 30.69 5.45
C ASN A 164 -19.92 30.99 4.78
N HIS A 165 -18.83 30.40 5.28
CA HIS A 165 -17.47 30.77 4.87
C HIS A 165 -16.71 29.68 4.14
N LEU A 166 -17.12 28.42 4.30
CA LEU A 166 -16.51 27.26 3.65
C LEU A 166 -17.54 26.12 3.45
N PRO A 167 -18.66 26.35 2.73
CA PRO A 167 -19.77 25.40 2.61
C PRO A 167 -19.36 24.03 2.03
N GLN A 168 -18.26 23.99 1.27
CA GLN A 168 -17.69 22.77 0.71
C GLN A 168 -16.92 21.90 1.73
N ALA A 169 -16.60 22.44 2.93
CA ALA A 169 -15.89 21.71 3.98
C ALA A 169 -16.85 20.85 4.80
N LYS A 170 -17.54 19.96 4.10
CA LYS A 170 -18.49 19.00 4.68
C LYS A 170 -18.27 17.61 4.08
N PHE A 171 -18.89 16.63 4.73
CA PHE A 171 -18.89 15.25 4.31
C PHE A 171 -20.27 14.82 3.84
N ASN A 172 -20.32 14.14 2.70
CA ASN A 172 -21.49 13.39 2.28
C ASN A 172 -21.25 11.91 2.48
N LEU A 173 -22.04 11.26 3.31
CA LEU A 173 -22.10 9.82 3.40
C LEU A 173 -23.34 9.31 2.66
N GLU A 174 -23.12 8.51 1.63
CA GLU A 174 -24.17 7.89 0.84
C GLU A 174 -24.15 6.38 1.07
N TYR A 175 -25.32 5.83 1.40
CA TYR A 175 -25.54 4.39 1.41
C TYR A 175 -26.16 3.96 0.09
N ARG A 176 -25.60 2.91 -0.50
CA ARG A 176 -26.05 2.30 -1.74
C ARG A 176 -25.96 0.79 -1.58
N LYS A 177 -26.84 0.00 -2.19
CA LYS A 177 -26.74 -1.47 -2.16
C LYS A 177 -25.60 -1.98 -3.04
N SER A 178 -25.43 -1.40 -4.23
CA SER A 178 -24.43 -1.83 -5.19
C SER A 178 -23.76 -0.65 -5.89
N THR A 179 -22.56 -0.89 -6.40
CA THR A 179 -21.79 0.09 -7.19
C THR A 179 -22.48 0.48 -8.51
N THR A 180 -23.38 -0.38 -9.01
CA THR A 180 -24.22 -0.12 -10.20
C THR A 180 -25.44 0.75 -9.90
N GLN A 181 -25.79 0.95 -8.63
CA GLN A 181 -26.95 1.74 -8.24
C GLN A 181 -26.67 3.23 -8.44
N ILE A 182 -27.48 3.87 -9.29
CA ILE A 182 -27.34 5.30 -9.59
C ILE A 182 -27.80 6.16 -8.41
N THR A 183 -28.94 5.81 -7.81
CA THR A 183 -29.52 6.50 -6.66
C THR A 183 -28.95 6.00 -5.34
N PHE A 184 -28.93 6.87 -4.33
CA PHE A 184 -28.63 6.47 -2.96
C PHE A 184 -29.91 6.04 -2.23
N ASP A 185 -29.79 5.08 -1.31
CA ASP A 185 -30.90 4.70 -0.43
C ASP A 185 -31.07 5.72 0.70
N GLN A 186 -29.95 6.24 1.18
CA GLN A 186 -29.89 7.24 2.22
C GLN A 186 -28.64 8.10 2.01
N ARG A 187 -28.78 9.41 2.24
CA ARG A 187 -27.67 10.36 2.25
C ARG A 187 -27.68 11.09 3.59
N ILE A 188 -26.50 11.17 4.21
CA ILE A 188 -26.25 11.92 5.43
C ILE A 188 -25.22 13.00 5.09
N GLU A 189 -25.57 14.24 5.37
CA GLU A 189 -24.65 15.37 5.25
C GLU A 189 -24.14 15.75 6.65
N ILE A 190 -22.83 15.84 6.80
CA ILE A 190 -22.18 16.25 8.05
C ILE A 190 -21.35 17.50 7.78
N ALA A 191 -21.90 18.65 8.20
CA ALA A 191 -21.32 19.98 8.07
C ALA A 191 -20.93 20.57 9.44
N GLU A 192 -20.46 19.71 10.35
CA GLU A 192 -20.02 20.05 11.70
C GLU A 192 -18.49 20.25 11.72
N PRO A 193 -17.93 21.00 12.71
CA PRO A 193 -16.49 21.09 12.89
C PRO A 193 -15.84 19.71 13.05
N PHE A 194 -14.60 19.56 12.59
CA PHE A 194 -13.98 18.24 12.49
C PHE A 194 -13.87 17.49 13.83
N PHE A 195 -13.61 18.21 14.92
CA PHE A 195 -13.55 17.61 16.26
C PHE A 195 -14.90 17.09 16.79
N LYS A 196 -16.00 17.33 16.07
CA LYS A 196 -17.31 16.69 16.24
C LYS A 196 -17.58 15.69 15.11
N SER A 197 -17.32 16.08 13.86
CA SER A 197 -17.69 15.29 12.69
C SER A 197 -16.99 13.94 12.60
N ILE A 198 -15.74 13.80 13.06
CA ILE A 198 -15.01 12.53 12.99
C ILE A 198 -15.71 11.39 13.75
N GLY A 199 -16.26 11.69 14.93
CA GLY A 199 -17.03 10.73 15.73
C GLY A 199 -18.35 10.38 15.06
N MET A 200 -19.08 11.41 14.60
CA MET A 200 -20.35 11.24 13.89
C MET A 200 -20.21 10.42 12.61
N LEU A 201 -19.14 10.64 11.84
CA LEU A 201 -18.83 9.87 10.63
C LEU A 201 -18.55 8.41 10.95
N TRP A 202 -17.74 8.15 11.98
CA TRP A 202 -17.47 6.79 12.43
C TRP A 202 -18.77 6.10 12.85
N GLU A 203 -19.58 6.71 13.71
CA GLU A 203 -20.85 6.14 14.19
C GLU A 203 -21.81 5.86 13.04
N ALA A 204 -21.88 6.76 12.05
CA ALA A 204 -22.70 6.56 10.88
C ALA A 204 -22.21 5.36 10.05
N ILE A 205 -20.91 5.30 9.72
CA ILE A 205 -20.33 4.17 8.96
C ILE A 205 -20.52 2.85 9.73
N ASP A 206 -20.27 2.88 11.05
CA ASP A 206 -20.33 1.72 11.93
C ASP A 206 -21.75 1.16 12.11
N TYR A 207 -22.78 2.02 11.99
CA TYR A 207 -24.17 1.61 12.07
C TYR A 207 -24.55 0.51 11.07
N ARG A 208 -23.89 0.47 9.90
CA ARG A 208 -24.05 -0.60 8.89
C ARG A 208 -22.79 -1.46 8.71
N ASN A 209 -21.82 -1.32 9.60
CA ASN A 209 -20.57 -2.07 9.56
C ASN A 209 -20.76 -3.43 10.24
N GLY A 210 -20.97 -4.46 9.42
CA GLY A 210 -21.01 -5.83 9.92
C GLY A 210 -19.63 -6.35 10.27
N SER A 211 -19.57 -7.63 10.66
CA SER A 211 -18.33 -8.33 10.90
C SER A 211 -18.41 -9.78 10.43
N ILE A 212 -17.24 -10.38 10.23
CA ILE A 212 -17.09 -11.79 9.86
C ILE A 212 -16.54 -12.52 11.08
N PRO A 213 -17.28 -13.47 11.66
CA PRO A 213 -16.76 -14.28 12.75
C PRO A 213 -15.68 -15.23 12.23
N VAL A 214 -14.59 -15.30 13.01
CA VAL A 214 -13.44 -16.16 12.79
C VAL A 214 -13.14 -16.93 14.08
N GLN A 215 -13.12 -18.25 13.98
CA GLN A 215 -12.89 -19.14 15.11
C GLN A 215 -11.40 -19.48 15.25
N GLN A 216 -10.88 -19.37 16.47
CA GLN A 216 -9.55 -19.78 16.88
C GLN A 216 -9.65 -20.70 18.11
N GLY A 217 -9.70 -22.01 17.88
CA GLY A 217 -9.93 -22.98 18.96
C GLY A 217 -11.26 -22.75 19.66
N ALA A 218 -11.21 -22.45 20.97
CA ALA A 218 -12.39 -22.15 21.79
C ALA A 218 -12.86 -20.68 21.70
N PHE A 219 -12.08 -19.79 21.07
CA PHE A 219 -12.39 -18.36 20.99
C PHE A 219 -12.93 -18.01 19.60
N ILE A 220 -13.91 -17.11 19.56
CA ILE A 220 -14.39 -16.48 18.32
C ILE A 220 -14.03 -15.00 18.42
N PHE A 221 -13.48 -14.44 17.35
CA PHE A 221 -13.38 -13.00 17.20
C PHE A 221 -13.94 -12.56 15.87
N ASP A 222 -14.31 -11.29 15.83
CA ASP A 222 -14.96 -10.69 14.69
C ASP A 222 -13.96 -9.83 13.92
N ILE A 223 -13.85 -10.06 12.62
CA ILE A 223 -13.16 -9.15 11.70
C ILE A 223 -14.22 -8.17 11.16
N PRO A 224 -14.14 -6.87 11.47
CA PRO A 224 -15.11 -5.91 10.96
C PRO A 224 -15.05 -5.83 9.43
N TYR A 225 -16.16 -5.47 8.78
CA TYR A 225 -16.16 -5.21 7.34
C TYR A 225 -15.21 -4.05 7.02
N PHE A 226 -15.27 -2.99 7.83
CA PHE A 226 -14.36 -1.86 7.77
C PHE A 226 -13.72 -1.61 9.14
N ASN A 227 -12.40 -1.76 9.23
CA ASN A 227 -11.66 -1.57 10.46
C ASN A 227 -11.68 -0.10 10.90
N ARG A 228 -11.97 0.15 12.19
CA ARG A 228 -12.06 1.49 12.76
C ARG A 228 -10.83 2.35 12.54
N GLU A 229 -9.63 1.78 12.71
CA GLU A 229 -8.38 2.50 12.53
C GLU A 229 -8.15 2.87 11.06
N VAL A 230 -8.53 1.97 10.14
CA VAL A 230 -8.45 2.23 8.69
C VAL A 230 -9.38 3.38 8.31
N ILE A 231 -10.63 3.35 8.77
CA ILE A 231 -11.60 4.41 8.45
C ILE A 231 -11.18 5.74 9.06
N ARG A 232 -10.77 5.74 10.33
CA ARG A 232 -10.28 6.94 11.01
C ARG A 232 -9.12 7.57 10.24
N GLU A 233 -8.15 6.77 9.83
CA GLU A 233 -6.98 7.25 9.08
C GLU A 233 -7.36 7.76 7.68
N ALA A 234 -8.26 7.06 6.99
CA ALA A 234 -8.75 7.50 5.68
C ALA A 234 -9.52 8.83 5.75
N LEU A 235 -10.37 9.02 6.77
CA LEU A 235 -11.09 10.28 6.99
C LEU A 235 -10.13 11.42 7.34
N ASN A 236 -9.11 11.15 8.17
CA ASN A 236 -8.08 12.11 8.49
C ASN A 236 -7.32 12.57 7.23
N ASN A 237 -6.90 11.62 6.40
CA ASN A 237 -6.23 11.90 5.13
C ASN A 237 -7.12 12.73 4.20
N ALA A 238 -8.42 12.42 4.16
CA ALA A 238 -9.39 13.13 3.34
C ALA A 238 -9.58 14.60 3.75
N ILE A 239 -9.23 15.00 4.99
CA ILE A 239 -9.19 16.41 5.43
C ILE A 239 -7.80 17.00 5.27
N ALA A 240 -6.77 16.33 5.79
CA ALA A 240 -5.39 16.81 5.81
C ALA A 240 -4.88 17.14 4.41
N HIS A 241 -5.25 16.32 3.42
CA HIS A 241 -4.80 16.46 2.04
C HIS A 241 -5.86 17.07 1.12
N ARG A 242 -7.04 17.48 1.62
CA ARG A 242 -8.09 18.08 0.79
C ARG A 242 -7.62 19.37 0.12
N ASP A 243 -7.97 19.54 -1.15
CA ASP A 243 -7.91 20.85 -1.79
C ASP A 243 -9.16 21.67 -1.42
N TYR A 244 -9.00 22.58 -0.46
CA TYR A 244 -10.09 23.43 0.01
C TYR A 244 -10.51 24.55 -0.95
N THR A 245 -9.75 24.76 -2.04
CA THR A 245 -10.12 25.72 -3.08
C THR A 245 -11.18 25.15 -4.04
N LYS A 246 -11.35 23.83 -4.08
CA LYS A 246 -12.39 23.16 -4.87
C LYS A 246 -13.74 23.18 -4.15
N THR A 247 -14.81 23.36 -4.92
CA THR A 247 -16.20 23.39 -4.44
C THR A 247 -16.78 22.01 -4.14
N SER A 248 -16.19 20.94 -4.69
CA SER A 248 -16.59 19.55 -4.42
C SER A 248 -16.35 19.17 -2.96
N GLU A 249 -17.19 18.32 -2.39
CA GLU A 249 -17.10 17.89 -0.99
C GLU A 249 -16.39 16.54 -0.86
N VAL A 250 -16.03 16.15 0.37
CA VAL A 250 -15.59 14.77 0.59
C VAL A 250 -16.81 13.86 0.51
N ASN A 251 -16.79 12.91 -0.43
CA ASN A 251 -17.88 11.97 -0.63
C ASN A 251 -17.46 10.59 -0.15
N ILE A 252 -18.26 9.99 0.71
CA ILE A 252 -18.08 8.65 1.24
C ILE A 252 -19.25 7.83 0.73
N LYS A 253 -18.98 6.78 -0.03
CA LYS A 253 -20.00 5.86 -0.55
C LYS A 253 -19.81 4.52 0.13
N GLN A 254 -20.79 4.11 0.92
CA GLN A 254 -20.80 2.83 1.60
C GLN A 254 -21.75 1.88 0.87
N PHE A 255 -21.17 0.78 0.41
CA PHE A 255 -21.84 -0.36 -0.19
C PHE A 255 -21.84 -1.55 0.77
N ASP A 256 -22.57 -2.61 0.44
CA ASP A 256 -22.62 -3.82 1.26
C ASP A 256 -21.24 -4.50 1.39
N ASN A 257 -20.40 -4.38 0.35
CA ASN A 257 -19.10 -5.05 0.25
C ASN A 257 -17.91 -4.10 0.09
N GLU A 258 -18.13 -2.80 -0.10
CA GLU A 258 -17.08 -1.82 -0.39
C GLU A 258 -17.34 -0.48 0.28
N LEU A 259 -16.29 0.26 0.62
CA LEU A 259 -16.36 1.63 1.09
C LEU A 259 -15.42 2.49 0.25
N HIS A 260 -15.96 3.55 -0.35
CA HIS A 260 -15.21 4.47 -1.18
C HIS A 260 -15.14 5.83 -0.47
N ILE A 261 -13.95 6.37 -0.31
CA ILE A 261 -13.71 7.71 0.24
C ILE A 261 -13.06 8.55 -0.84
N ILE A 262 -13.80 9.53 -1.35
CA ILE A 262 -13.40 10.42 -2.44
C ILE A 262 -13.13 11.80 -1.86
N SER A 263 -11.86 12.21 -1.88
CA SER A 263 -11.43 13.55 -1.44
C SER A 263 -11.11 14.46 -2.63
N PRO A 264 -11.57 15.72 -2.62
CA PRO A 264 -11.23 16.72 -3.63
C PRO A 264 -9.75 17.08 -3.66
N GLY A 265 -9.20 17.20 -4.87
CA GLY A 265 -7.79 17.44 -5.14
C GLY A 265 -7.07 16.13 -5.43
N GLY A 266 -6.19 16.11 -6.43
CA GLY A 266 -5.32 14.96 -6.69
C GLY A 266 -4.28 14.77 -5.58
N PHE A 267 -3.45 13.74 -5.74
CA PHE A 267 -2.34 13.48 -4.83
C PHE A 267 -1.43 14.72 -4.67
N PRO A 268 -0.81 14.92 -3.49
CA PRO A 268 0.23 15.92 -3.33
C PRO A 268 1.33 15.76 -4.37
N LEU A 269 2.00 16.86 -4.71
CA LEU A 269 3.08 16.85 -5.71
C LEU A 269 4.17 15.84 -5.33
N GLY A 270 4.55 14.99 -6.29
CA GLY A 270 5.54 13.93 -6.09
C GLY A 270 4.98 12.63 -5.50
N VAL A 271 3.70 12.58 -5.13
CA VAL A 271 3.00 11.37 -4.69
C VAL A 271 2.17 10.79 -5.84
N SER A 272 2.18 9.48 -5.96
CA SER A 272 1.48 8.69 -6.96
C SER A 272 1.07 7.34 -6.37
N VAL A 273 0.17 6.62 -7.03
CA VAL A 273 -0.23 5.28 -6.61
C VAL A 273 0.97 4.33 -6.50
N GLN A 274 1.98 4.49 -7.37
CA GLN A 274 3.15 3.63 -7.42
C GLN A 274 4.16 3.86 -6.28
N ASN A 275 4.17 5.05 -5.68
CA ASN A 275 5.17 5.41 -4.65
C ASN A 275 4.56 5.76 -3.28
N LEU A 276 3.25 5.60 -3.12
CA LEU A 276 2.48 5.95 -1.92
C LEU A 276 3.04 5.35 -0.62
N LEU A 277 3.60 4.13 -0.67
CA LEU A 277 4.20 3.42 0.47
C LEU A 277 5.71 3.72 0.68
N THR A 278 6.31 4.54 -0.17
CA THR A 278 7.76 4.78 -0.19
C THR A 278 8.13 6.25 -0.03
N VAL A 279 7.20 7.16 -0.34
CA VAL A 279 7.39 8.60 -0.22
C VAL A 279 6.89 9.07 1.13
N ASN A 280 7.67 9.93 1.78
CA ASN A 280 7.23 10.63 2.97
C ASN A 280 6.07 11.56 2.61
N SER A 281 4.89 11.30 3.18
CA SER A 281 3.73 12.14 2.95
C SER A 281 3.98 13.56 3.41
N THR A 282 3.80 14.52 2.51
CA THR A 282 3.85 15.95 2.84
C THR A 282 2.42 16.50 2.78
N PRO A 283 1.84 16.99 3.89
CA PRO A 283 0.46 17.44 3.89
C PRO A 283 0.26 18.73 3.08
N ARG A 284 -0.83 18.77 2.31
CA ARG A 284 -1.28 19.97 1.58
C ARG A 284 -1.68 21.08 2.56
N ASN A 285 -2.32 20.71 3.66
CA ASN A 285 -2.73 21.62 4.73
C ASN A 285 -1.86 21.38 5.96
N ARG A 286 -0.69 22.04 6.03
CA ARG A 286 0.33 21.79 7.04
C ARG A 286 -0.13 22.18 8.44
N LEU A 287 -0.68 23.38 8.62
CA LEU A 287 -1.19 23.83 9.93
C LEU A 287 -2.29 22.90 10.44
N LEU A 288 -3.24 22.53 9.58
CA LEU A 288 -4.28 21.59 9.95
C LEU A 288 -3.69 20.24 10.39
N SER A 289 -2.76 19.69 9.61
CA SER A 289 -2.10 18.41 9.94
C SER A 289 -1.28 18.48 11.22
N ASP A 290 -0.62 19.61 11.49
CA ASP A 290 0.13 19.85 12.73
C ASP A 290 -0.78 19.83 13.96
N VAL A 291 -1.97 20.43 13.86
CA VAL A 291 -2.96 20.40 14.95
C VAL A 291 -3.49 18.98 15.14
N LEU A 292 -3.87 18.27 14.08
CA LEU A 292 -4.32 16.88 14.15
C LEU A 292 -3.25 15.95 14.77
N ALA A 293 -1.98 16.19 14.45
CA ALA A 293 -0.86 15.48 15.03
C ALA A 293 -0.69 15.77 16.54
N LYS A 294 -0.79 17.05 16.92
CA LYS A 294 -0.70 17.49 18.32
C LYS A 294 -1.84 16.94 19.18
N THR A 295 -3.02 16.73 18.61
CA THR A 295 -4.19 16.16 19.30
C THR A 295 -4.27 14.64 19.23
N GLY A 296 -3.36 13.98 18.52
CA GLY A 296 -3.32 12.52 18.40
C GLY A 296 -4.39 11.95 17.46
N ILE A 297 -5.05 12.80 16.67
CA ILE A 297 -5.93 12.36 15.59
C ILE A 297 -5.11 11.75 14.46
N VAL A 298 -3.96 12.35 14.12
CA VAL A 298 -3.04 11.84 13.09
C VAL A 298 -1.68 11.52 13.72
N GLU A 299 -0.96 10.54 13.18
CA GLU A 299 0.43 10.28 13.56
C GLU A 299 1.40 11.15 12.76
N ARG A 300 2.39 11.76 13.43
CA ARG A 300 3.36 12.68 12.77
C ARG A 300 4.26 12.00 11.73
N SER A 301 4.31 10.68 11.69
CA SER A 301 5.31 9.90 10.95
C SER A 301 5.05 9.80 9.44
N GLY A 302 3.92 10.32 8.93
CA GLY A 302 3.54 10.12 7.53
C GLY A 302 3.15 8.68 7.19
N GLN A 303 3.01 7.82 8.20
CA GLN A 303 2.70 6.39 8.11
C GLN A 303 1.20 6.09 8.00
N GLY A 304 0.37 7.10 7.69
CA GLY A 304 -1.08 6.92 7.63
C GLY A 304 -1.50 5.86 6.61
N VAL A 305 -0.93 5.93 5.42
CA VAL A 305 -1.15 4.92 4.37
C VAL A 305 -0.61 3.56 4.83
N ASP A 306 0.57 3.51 5.44
CA ASP A 306 1.16 2.27 5.94
C ASP A 306 0.21 1.58 6.93
N LYS A 307 -0.46 2.35 7.78
CA LYS A 307 -1.46 1.85 8.74
C LYS A 307 -2.69 1.27 8.04
N ILE A 308 -3.18 1.93 7.00
CA ILE A 308 -4.29 1.45 6.17
C ILE A 308 -3.92 0.10 5.56
N TYR A 309 -2.77 0.00 4.88
CA TYR A 309 -2.30 -1.26 4.29
C TYR A 309 -2.08 -2.35 5.34
N PHE A 310 -1.40 -2.02 6.43
CA PHE A 310 -1.08 -2.96 7.50
C PHE A 310 -2.35 -3.59 8.08
N GLN A 311 -3.35 -2.79 8.46
CA GLN A 311 -4.58 -3.30 9.08
C GLN A 311 -5.41 -4.11 8.07
N THR A 312 -5.62 -3.58 6.86
CA THR A 312 -6.41 -4.25 5.81
C THR A 312 -5.81 -5.61 5.44
N LEU A 313 -4.49 -5.68 5.24
CA LEU A 313 -3.82 -6.93 4.88
C LEU A 313 -3.69 -7.90 6.06
N SER A 314 -3.53 -7.39 7.29
CA SER A 314 -3.55 -8.23 8.49
C SER A 314 -4.90 -8.91 8.70
N GLU A 315 -5.99 -8.29 8.24
CA GLU A 315 -7.33 -8.88 8.22
C GLU A 315 -7.58 -9.77 6.99
N ALA A 316 -6.56 -10.01 6.18
CA ALA A 316 -6.60 -10.83 4.96
C ALA A 316 -7.59 -10.33 3.90
N LYS A 317 -7.85 -9.02 3.88
CA LYS A 317 -8.69 -8.35 2.88
C LYS A 317 -7.85 -7.96 1.65
N PRO A 318 -8.50 -7.67 0.51
CA PRO A 318 -7.82 -7.11 -0.66
C PRO A 318 -7.05 -5.82 -0.31
N GLU A 319 -6.02 -5.50 -1.09
CA GLU A 319 -5.24 -4.28 -0.90
C GLU A 319 -6.11 -3.03 -1.05
N PRO A 320 -5.84 -1.95 -0.30
CA PRO A 320 -6.48 -0.66 -0.52
C PRO A 320 -6.26 -0.18 -1.97
N ASP A 321 -7.35 0.15 -2.66
CA ASP A 321 -7.27 0.55 -4.08
C ASP A 321 -7.37 2.08 -4.23
N TYR A 322 -6.29 2.66 -4.78
CA TYR A 322 -6.19 4.07 -5.13
C TYR A 322 -6.17 4.33 -6.65
N SER A 323 -6.35 3.29 -7.48
CA SER A 323 -6.20 3.35 -8.95
C SER A 323 -7.20 4.27 -9.66
N HIS A 324 -8.28 4.65 -8.97
CA HIS A 324 -9.32 5.56 -9.46
C HIS A 324 -9.05 7.04 -9.13
N SER A 325 -7.87 7.34 -8.58
CA SER A 325 -7.42 8.70 -8.32
C SER A 325 -6.86 9.36 -9.58
N ASP A 326 -7.03 10.67 -9.68
CA ASP A 326 -6.52 11.50 -10.77
C ASP A 326 -5.98 12.85 -10.26
N ASN A 327 -5.78 13.82 -11.14
CA ASN A 327 -5.28 15.15 -10.77
C ASN A 327 -6.31 16.01 -10.01
N PHE A 328 -7.59 15.61 -10.00
CA PHE A 328 -8.71 16.37 -9.46
C PHE A 328 -9.32 15.74 -8.21
N GLN A 329 -9.13 14.43 -8.00
CA GLN A 329 -9.62 13.71 -6.82
C GLN A 329 -8.70 12.55 -6.43
N VAL A 330 -8.67 12.25 -5.14
CA VAL A 330 -8.12 10.99 -4.60
C VAL A 330 -9.29 10.11 -4.16
N GLU A 331 -9.37 8.89 -4.69
CA GLU A 331 -10.38 7.90 -4.30
C GLU A 331 -9.69 6.70 -3.65
N LEU A 332 -10.01 6.43 -2.39
CA LEU A 332 -9.64 5.21 -1.68
C LEU A 332 -10.84 4.25 -1.67
N ARG A 333 -10.65 3.03 -2.19
CA ARG A 333 -11.62 1.95 -2.09
C ARG A 333 -11.13 0.85 -1.16
N LEU A 334 -11.99 0.46 -0.23
CA LEU A 334 -11.75 -0.59 0.75
C LEU A 334 -12.78 -1.68 0.57
N SER A 335 -12.34 -2.94 0.56
CA SER A 335 -13.23 -4.10 0.48
C SER A 335 -13.56 -4.67 1.86
N ALA A 336 -14.82 -5.05 2.04
CA ALA A 336 -15.29 -5.78 3.23
C ALA A 336 -14.88 -7.27 3.19
N SER A 337 -14.57 -7.82 2.01
CA SER A 337 -14.32 -9.26 1.83
C SER A 337 -13.04 -9.72 2.52
N VAL A 338 -13.12 -10.81 3.29
CA VAL A 338 -11.94 -11.49 3.85
C VAL A 338 -11.59 -12.67 2.94
N GLU A 339 -10.46 -12.58 2.24
CA GLU A 339 -10.04 -13.57 1.24
C GLU A 339 -9.53 -14.86 1.89
N ASP A 340 -8.83 -14.75 3.03
CA ASP A 340 -8.33 -15.91 3.76
C ASP A 340 -8.36 -15.68 5.28
N LYS A 341 -9.42 -16.15 5.95
CA LYS A 341 -9.57 -16.07 7.42
C LYS A 341 -8.38 -16.68 8.16
N GLY A 342 -7.78 -17.71 7.57
CA GLY A 342 -6.61 -18.40 8.08
C GLY A 342 -5.37 -17.52 8.13
N PHE A 343 -5.21 -16.67 7.11
CA PHE A 343 -4.11 -15.73 7.05
C PHE A 343 -4.26 -14.66 8.13
N ALA A 344 -5.47 -14.14 8.32
CA ALA A 344 -5.74 -13.18 9.39
C ALA A 344 -5.44 -13.77 10.79
N LEU A 345 -5.81 -15.04 11.01
CA LEU A 345 -5.46 -15.79 12.22
C LEU A 345 -3.96 -15.94 12.41
N PHE A 346 -3.26 -16.33 11.35
CA PHE A 346 -1.81 -16.49 11.36
C PHE A 346 -1.11 -15.18 11.73
N ILE A 347 -1.41 -14.08 11.03
CA ILE A 347 -0.83 -12.76 11.33
C ILE A 347 -1.13 -12.33 12.76
N ARG A 348 -2.38 -12.45 13.21
CA ARG A 348 -2.78 -12.10 14.58
C ARG A 348 -2.02 -12.92 15.62
N SER A 349 -1.92 -14.23 15.43
CA SER A 349 -1.17 -15.12 16.31
C SER A 349 0.31 -14.75 16.35
N THR A 350 0.92 -14.53 15.17
CA THR A 350 2.31 -14.12 15.05
C THR A 350 2.58 -12.79 15.77
N GLN A 351 1.74 -11.78 15.57
CA GLN A 351 1.90 -10.48 16.24
C GLN A 351 1.74 -10.58 17.77
N ASN A 352 0.80 -11.38 18.26
CA ASN A 352 0.57 -11.56 19.70
C ASN A 352 1.69 -12.34 20.39
N SER A 353 2.38 -13.23 19.67
CA SER A 353 3.52 -13.99 20.19
C SER A 353 4.84 -13.22 20.22
N ARG A 354 4.89 -12.04 19.59
CA ARG A 354 6.09 -11.22 19.44
C ARG A 354 6.17 -10.14 20.52
N ASN A 355 7.40 -9.79 20.89
CA ASN A 355 7.67 -8.62 21.72
C ASN A 355 7.44 -7.34 20.89
N GLU A 356 7.21 -6.20 21.55
CA GLU A 356 6.94 -4.93 20.85
C GLU A 356 8.01 -4.57 19.79
N ASP A 357 9.29 -4.75 20.12
CA ASP A 357 10.40 -4.42 19.22
C ASP A 357 10.56 -5.41 18.03
N SER A 358 9.86 -6.54 18.05
CA SER A 358 9.96 -7.58 17.01
C SER A 358 8.66 -7.79 16.23
N LYS A 359 7.64 -6.93 16.46
CA LYS A 359 6.39 -6.95 15.69
C LYS A 359 6.64 -6.76 14.20
N LEU A 360 5.79 -7.38 13.40
CA LEU A 360 5.85 -7.24 11.94
C LEU A 360 5.38 -5.84 11.56
N GLY A 361 6.12 -5.18 10.66
CA GLY A 361 5.74 -3.90 10.06
C GLY A 361 4.92 -4.06 8.80
N VAL A 362 4.52 -2.95 8.17
CA VAL A 362 3.72 -2.96 6.93
C VAL A 362 4.38 -3.75 5.79
N GLN A 363 5.70 -3.57 5.61
CA GLN A 363 6.45 -4.25 4.55
C GLN A 363 6.50 -5.77 4.76
N ASP A 364 6.58 -6.21 6.02
CA ASP A 364 6.53 -7.64 6.36
C ASP A 364 5.15 -8.23 6.03
N ILE A 365 4.06 -7.52 6.35
CA ILE A 365 2.69 -7.95 6.06
C ILE A 365 2.42 -7.99 4.56
N ILE A 366 2.89 -7.00 3.80
CA ILE A 366 2.80 -6.98 2.33
C ILE A 366 3.54 -8.20 1.75
N ALA A 367 4.77 -8.45 2.18
CA ALA A 367 5.54 -9.60 1.71
C ALA A 367 4.87 -10.95 2.04
N LEU A 368 4.28 -11.10 3.23
CA LEU A 368 3.51 -12.30 3.59
C LEU A 368 2.26 -12.45 2.72
N ASN A 369 1.57 -11.35 2.41
CA ASN A 369 0.42 -11.34 1.51
C ASN A 369 0.81 -11.69 0.06
N ASP A 370 1.96 -11.22 -0.42
CA ASP A 370 2.50 -11.58 -1.74
C ASP A 370 2.80 -13.07 -1.85
N VAL A 371 3.40 -13.65 -0.79
CA VAL A 371 3.64 -15.10 -0.69
C VAL A 371 2.32 -15.86 -0.68
N ARG A 372 1.32 -15.40 0.09
CA ARG A 372 -0.03 -15.99 0.12
C ARG A 372 -0.67 -16.01 -1.27
N LYS A 373 -0.56 -14.91 -2.02
CA LYS A 373 -1.10 -14.77 -3.38
C LYS A 373 -0.25 -15.47 -4.45
N GLY A 374 0.92 -16.00 -4.09
CA GLY A 374 1.83 -16.67 -5.02
C GLY A 374 2.52 -15.72 -6.01
N VAL A 375 2.67 -14.45 -5.64
CA VAL A 375 3.39 -13.45 -6.44
C VAL A 375 4.85 -13.87 -6.58
N LYS A 376 5.44 -13.69 -7.77
CA LYS A 376 6.87 -13.94 -7.97
C LYS A 376 7.67 -12.82 -7.34
N VAL A 377 8.55 -13.17 -6.43
CA VAL A 377 9.36 -12.22 -5.64
C VAL A 377 10.85 -12.52 -5.78
N GLU A 378 11.68 -11.50 -5.54
CA GLU A 378 13.12 -11.65 -5.56
C GLU A 378 13.65 -12.26 -4.26
N PHE A 379 14.33 -13.39 -4.35
CA PHE A 379 14.88 -14.11 -3.19
C PHE A 379 15.96 -13.36 -2.39
N ASN A 380 16.52 -12.31 -2.98
CA ASN A 380 17.56 -11.48 -2.35
C ASN A 380 16.99 -10.26 -1.63
N ASN A 381 15.68 -10.05 -1.68
CA ASN A 381 15.05 -8.94 -0.99
C ASN A 381 15.15 -9.16 0.54
N PRO A 382 15.69 -8.19 1.31
CA PRO A 382 15.93 -8.32 2.75
C PRO A 382 14.69 -8.70 3.57
N VAL A 383 13.50 -8.26 3.17
CA VAL A 383 12.25 -8.56 3.88
C VAL A 383 11.95 -10.05 3.79
N PHE A 384 12.07 -10.67 2.62
CA PHE A 384 11.84 -12.10 2.47
C PHE A 384 12.92 -12.94 3.18
N GLN A 385 14.18 -12.50 3.16
CA GLN A 385 15.24 -13.19 3.91
C GLN A 385 14.99 -13.14 5.42
N LYS A 386 14.55 -12.00 5.95
CA LYS A 386 14.13 -11.85 7.34
C LYS A 386 12.97 -12.81 7.65
N LEU A 387 11.89 -12.78 6.87
CA LEU A 387 10.72 -13.64 7.08
C LEU A 387 11.06 -15.14 7.00
N GLU A 388 11.97 -15.52 6.11
CA GLU A 388 12.48 -16.90 5.98
C GLU A 388 13.30 -17.29 7.22
N SER A 389 14.19 -16.42 7.69
CA SER A 389 15.00 -16.65 8.89
C SER A 389 14.16 -16.73 10.17
N GLU A 390 13.04 -16.00 10.21
CA GLU A 390 12.08 -16.02 11.31
C GLU A 390 11.09 -17.20 11.20
N GLY A 391 11.19 -18.03 10.14
CA GLY A 391 10.36 -19.22 9.96
C GLY A 391 8.91 -18.93 9.55
N LEU A 392 8.58 -17.71 9.13
CA LEU A 392 7.23 -17.33 8.69
C LEU A 392 6.92 -17.75 7.25
N ILE A 393 7.96 -17.95 6.44
CA ILE A 393 7.87 -18.45 5.07
C ILE A 393 8.91 -19.56 4.85
N GLU A 394 8.61 -20.47 3.93
CA GLU A 394 9.51 -21.55 3.50
C GLU A 394 9.81 -21.43 2.00
N ARG A 395 11.08 -21.62 1.61
CA ARG A 395 11.47 -21.72 0.21
C ARG A 395 11.34 -23.15 -0.27
N ILE A 396 10.60 -23.35 -1.36
CA ILE A 396 10.41 -24.64 -2.01
C ILE A 396 10.82 -24.59 -3.49
N GLY A 397 11.05 -25.75 -4.10
CA GLY A 397 11.49 -25.86 -5.49
C GLY A 397 13.01 -25.84 -5.67
N LYS A 398 13.49 -26.17 -6.87
CA LYS A 398 14.91 -26.20 -7.23
C LYS A 398 15.16 -25.30 -8.43
N THR A 399 16.22 -24.50 -8.42
CA THR A 399 16.62 -23.63 -9.55
C THR A 399 15.50 -22.68 -10.01
N ARG A 400 14.96 -22.85 -11.22
CA ARG A 400 13.97 -21.96 -11.85
C ARG A 400 12.54 -22.12 -11.33
N SER A 401 12.22 -23.17 -10.59
CA SER A 401 10.90 -23.39 -9.97
C SER A 401 10.85 -22.96 -8.50
N GLN A 402 11.88 -22.26 -8.02
CA GLN A 402 11.87 -21.76 -6.65
C GLN A 402 10.72 -20.79 -6.43
N LYS A 403 10.06 -20.92 -5.29
CA LYS A 403 9.07 -19.98 -4.78
C LYS A 403 9.03 -20.02 -3.26
N PHE A 404 8.50 -18.97 -2.66
CA PHE A 404 8.15 -18.98 -1.24
C PHE A 404 6.72 -19.47 -1.04
N ILE A 405 6.48 -20.09 0.10
CA ILE A 405 5.17 -20.45 0.63
C ILE A 405 5.11 -20.01 2.09
N LEU A 406 3.91 -19.83 2.63
CA LEU A 406 3.74 -19.58 4.06
C LEU A 406 4.23 -20.78 4.88
N SER A 407 4.60 -20.55 6.15
CA SER A 407 5.11 -21.59 7.03
C SER A 407 4.11 -22.73 7.25
N LYS A 408 4.62 -23.90 7.64
CA LYS A 408 3.80 -25.04 8.06
C LYS A 408 2.70 -24.67 9.07
N GLU A 409 3.01 -23.77 10.01
CA GLU A 409 2.08 -23.33 11.06
C GLU A 409 0.80 -22.74 10.48
N TYR A 410 0.91 -21.89 9.44
CA TYR A 410 -0.25 -21.34 8.74
C TYR A 410 -1.18 -22.44 8.19
N TYR A 411 -0.61 -23.48 7.58
CA TYR A 411 -1.39 -24.58 7.02
C TYR A 411 -2.01 -25.47 8.10
N GLN A 412 -1.36 -25.60 9.26
CA GLN A 412 -1.93 -26.29 10.43
C GLN A 412 -3.09 -25.48 11.04
N PHE A 413 -2.93 -24.17 11.18
CA PHE A 413 -4.00 -23.29 11.68
C PHE A 413 -5.26 -23.30 10.81
N THR A 414 -5.11 -23.61 9.53
CA THR A 414 -6.19 -23.56 8.55
C THR A 414 -6.79 -24.91 8.21
N GLY A 415 -6.29 -26.02 8.79
CA GLY A 415 -6.68 -27.37 8.40
C GLY A 415 -6.37 -27.67 6.92
N LYS A 416 -5.33 -27.00 6.38
CA LYS A 416 -4.88 -27.12 4.99
C LYS A 416 -3.56 -27.89 4.90
N GLU A 417 -3.30 -28.83 5.80
CA GLU A 417 -2.05 -29.61 5.87
C GLU A 417 -1.77 -30.39 4.58
N SER A 418 -2.83 -30.85 3.91
CA SER A 418 -2.75 -31.48 2.59
C SER A 418 -2.22 -30.53 1.52
N GLN A 419 -2.62 -29.25 1.54
CA GLN A 419 -2.14 -28.25 0.58
C GLN A 419 -0.65 -27.96 0.80
N TYR A 420 -0.20 -27.88 2.06
CA TYR A 420 1.22 -27.77 2.38
C TYR A 420 2.03 -28.92 1.79
N SER A 421 1.55 -30.15 2.00
CA SER A 421 2.23 -31.36 1.53
C SER A 421 2.27 -31.44 -0.01
N GLN A 422 1.20 -31.01 -0.70
CA GLN A 422 1.17 -30.94 -2.17
C GLN A 422 2.14 -29.91 -2.75
N GLN A 423 2.38 -28.81 -2.03
CA GLN A 423 3.31 -27.79 -2.48
C GLN A 423 4.77 -28.23 -2.31
N LYS A 424 5.07 -29.13 -1.37
CA LYS A 424 6.40 -29.73 -1.28
C LYS A 424 6.58 -30.79 -2.36
N ASN A 425 7.65 -30.64 -3.13
CA ASN A 425 8.08 -31.69 -4.07
C ASN A 425 8.42 -32.96 -3.29
N PHE A 426 8.17 -34.12 -3.91
CA PHE A 426 8.68 -35.39 -3.39
C PHE A 426 10.18 -35.28 -3.17
N THR A 427 10.61 -35.67 -1.97
CA THR A 427 12.02 -35.84 -1.66
C THR A 427 12.62 -36.94 -2.53
N GLU A 428 13.95 -36.91 -2.72
CA GLU A 428 14.65 -37.97 -3.46
C GLU A 428 14.37 -39.35 -2.85
N PHE A 429 14.28 -39.43 -1.51
CA PHE A 429 13.91 -40.64 -0.79
C PHE A 429 12.50 -41.14 -1.15
N GLN A 430 11.49 -40.26 -1.17
CA GLN A 430 10.12 -40.65 -1.54
C GLN A 430 10.03 -41.10 -3.00
N LEU A 431 10.75 -40.45 -3.92
CA LEU A 431 10.82 -40.88 -5.31
C LEU A 431 11.49 -42.27 -5.43
N ASN A 432 12.57 -42.50 -4.67
CA ASN A 432 13.24 -43.80 -4.64
C ASN A 432 12.29 -44.91 -4.16
N LEU A 433 11.50 -44.66 -3.12
CA LEU A 433 10.51 -45.63 -2.62
C LEU A 433 9.49 -46.02 -3.69
N VAL A 434 8.98 -45.05 -4.46
CA VAL A 434 8.04 -45.32 -5.55
C VAL A 434 8.67 -46.21 -6.63
N VAL A 435 9.91 -45.92 -7.02
CA VAL A 435 10.65 -46.71 -8.02
C VAL A 435 10.96 -48.12 -7.51
N ILE A 436 11.42 -48.24 -6.25
CA ILE A 436 11.75 -49.53 -5.63
C ILE A 436 10.51 -50.40 -5.52
N ASN A 437 9.39 -49.86 -5.03
CA ASN A 437 8.15 -50.62 -4.88
C ASN A 437 7.63 -51.14 -6.23
N HIS A 438 7.67 -50.30 -7.27
CA HIS A 438 7.31 -50.72 -8.63
C HIS A 438 8.18 -51.89 -9.12
N ILE A 439 9.49 -51.86 -8.89
CA ILE A 439 10.38 -52.93 -9.34
C ILE A 439 10.21 -54.20 -8.51
N GLN A 440 9.85 -54.10 -7.22
CA GLN A 440 9.51 -55.27 -6.41
C GLN A 440 8.22 -55.95 -6.88
N GLU A 441 7.21 -55.18 -7.30
CA GLU A 441 5.93 -55.73 -7.79
C GLU A 441 6.03 -56.34 -9.19
N PHE A 442 6.76 -55.69 -10.11
CA PHE A 442 6.79 -56.07 -11.53
C PHE A 442 8.10 -56.74 -11.98
N GLY A 443 9.12 -56.78 -11.13
CA GLY A 443 10.41 -57.47 -11.32
C GLY A 443 11.37 -56.80 -12.32
N LYS A 444 10.86 -56.13 -13.35
CA LYS A 444 11.64 -55.36 -14.33
C LYS A 444 10.85 -54.15 -14.81
N THR A 445 11.55 -53.08 -15.17
CA THR A 445 10.92 -51.87 -15.73
C THR A 445 11.80 -51.22 -16.80
N LYS A 446 11.20 -50.39 -17.66
CA LYS A 446 11.94 -49.55 -18.63
C LYS A 446 11.94 -48.08 -18.21
N ILE A 447 12.91 -47.31 -18.71
CA ILE A 447 12.99 -45.87 -18.41
C ILE A 447 11.69 -45.13 -18.79
N GLY A 448 11.02 -45.52 -19.87
CA GLY A 448 9.76 -44.91 -20.30
C GLY A 448 8.60 -45.17 -19.36
N GLU A 449 8.57 -46.31 -18.68
CA GLU A 449 7.55 -46.61 -17.66
C GLU A 449 7.81 -45.82 -16.38
N LEU A 450 9.08 -45.66 -15.98
CA LEU A 450 9.46 -44.80 -14.87
C LEU A 450 9.19 -43.31 -15.17
N GLU A 451 9.39 -42.89 -16.43
CA GLU A 451 9.01 -41.55 -16.91
C GLU A 451 7.50 -41.34 -16.76
N GLU A 452 6.67 -42.34 -17.12
CA GLU A 452 5.21 -42.27 -16.99
C GLU A 452 4.75 -42.30 -15.52
N LEU A 453 5.37 -43.15 -14.69
CA LEU A 453 5.09 -43.30 -13.26
C LEU A 453 5.35 -42.01 -12.48
N LEU A 454 6.40 -41.28 -12.86
CA LEU A 454 6.87 -40.09 -12.14
C LEU A 454 6.53 -38.77 -12.86
N LYS A 455 5.76 -38.82 -13.97
CA LYS A 455 5.49 -37.66 -14.85
C LYS A 455 4.85 -36.46 -14.15
N THR A 456 4.10 -36.72 -13.08
CA THR A 456 3.42 -35.69 -12.26
C THR A 456 4.33 -35.02 -11.24
N TYR A 457 5.50 -35.61 -10.95
CA TYR A 457 6.38 -35.19 -9.85
C TYR A 457 7.72 -34.64 -10.32
N VAL A 458 8.26 -35.17 -11.42
CA VAL A 458 9.60 -34.82 -11.92
C VAL A 458 9.66 -34.84 -13.45
N THR A 459 10.61 -34.09 -14.01
CA THR A 459 10.83 -34.06 -15.46
C THR A 459 11.55 -35.32 -15.95
N ARG A 460 11.50 -35.57 -17.26
CA ARG A 460 12.21 -36.68 -17.91
C ARG A 460 13.70 -36.76 -17.55
N ASP A 461 14.38 -35.63 -17.53
CA ASP A 461 15.81 -35.57 -17.22
C ASP A 461 16.10 -35.87 -15.75
N GLN A 462 15.19 -35.46 -14.85
CA GLN A 462 15.26 -35.80 -13.43
C GLN A 462 15.02 -37.29 -13.18
N VAL A 463 14.10 -37.94 -13.91
CA VAL A 463 13.92 -39.40 -13.85
C VAL A 463 15.18 -40.12 -14.28
N LYS A 464 15.81 -39.71 -15.40
CA LYS A 464 17.07 -40.30 -15.85
C LYS A 464 18.20 -40.12 -14.84
N TYR A 465 18.29 -38.95 -14.22
CA TYR A 465 19.27 -38.67 -13.17
C TYR A 465 19.04 -39.53 -11.93
N LEU A 466 17.79 -39.66 -11.49
CA LEU A 466 17.39 -40.52 -10.36
C LEU A 466 17.76 -41.99 -10.62
N VAL A 467 17.36 -42.51 -11.78
CA VAL A 467 17.65 -43.90 -12.17
C VAL A 467 19.15 -44.14 -12.28
N LYS A 468 19.91 -43.19 -12.84
CA LYS A 468 21.37 -43.28 -12.87
C LYS A 468 21.96 -43.39 -11.46
N LYS A 469 21.54 -42.51 -10.54
CA LYS A 469 21.96 -42.57 -9.13
C LYS A 469 21.66 -43.92 -8.49
N LEU A 470 20.47 -44.46 -8.72
CA LEU A 470 20.04 -45.75 -8.20
C LEU A 470 20.85 -46.92 -8.78
N VAL A 471 21.27 -46.81 -10.04
CA VAL A 471 22.18 -47.80 -10.66
C VAL A 471 23.59 -47.66 -10.09
N ASP A 472 24.09 -46.44 -9.95
CA ASP A 472 25.42 -46.16 -9.41
C ASP A 472 25.55 -46.60 -7.94
N SER A 473 24.47 -46.51 -7.15
CA SER A 473 24.41 -47.02 -5.78
C SER A 473 24.19 -48.54 -5.67
N GLY A 474 24.06 -49.25 -6.80
CA GLY A 474 23.75 -50.69 -6.83
C GLY A 474 22.33 -51.03 -6.37
N THR A 475 21.47 -50.02 -6.17
CA THR A 475 20.06 -50.19 -5.84
C THR A 475 19.31 -50.76 -7.04
N LEU A 476 19.65 -50.34 -8.26
CA LEU A 476 19.16 -50.92 -9.50
C LEU A 476 20.28 -51.53 -10.32
N GLU A 477 19.97 -52.58 -11.08
CA GLU A 477 20.88 -53.11 -12.09
C GLU A 477 20.32 -52.81 -13.49
N GLN A 478 21.14 -52.15 -14.31
CA GLN A 478 20.84 -51.93 -15.72
C GLN A 478 21.21 -53.19 -16.53
N LYS A 479 20.26 -53.70 -17.32
CA LYS A 479 20.45 -54.83 -18.23
C LYS A 479 20.04 -54.45 -19.66
N GLY A 480 20.66 -55.09 -20.65
CA GLY A 480 20.40 -54.84 -22.08
C GLY A 480 21.03 -53.53 -22.61
N THR A 481 21.00 -53.35 -23.93
CA THR A 481 21.63 -52.21 -24.62
C THR A 481 20.64 -51.50 -25.57
N GLY A 482 20.81 -50.18 -25.74
CA GLY A 482 20.01 -49.36 -26.64
C GLY A 482 18.50 -49.44 -26.34
N LYS A 483 17.69 -49.77 -27.35
CA LYS A 483 16.23 -49.93 -27.20
C LYS A 483 15.80 -51.10 -26.31
N GLY A 484 16.74 -52.02 -26.03
CA GLY A 484 16.53 -53.18 -25.17
C GLY A 484 16.87 -52.97 -23.70
N THR A 485 17.23 -51.75 -23.29
CA THR A 485 17.61 -51.48 -21.89
C THR A 485 16.40 -51.57 -20.95
N TYR A 486 16.58 -52.30 -19.85
CA TYR A 486 15.62 -52.42 -18.74
C TYR A 486 16.38 -52.45 -17.41
N TYR A 487 15.66 -52.16 -16.33
CA TYR A 487 16.19 -52.10 -14.97
C TYR A 487 15.52 -53.19 -14.13
N VAL A 488 16.33 -53.84 -13.29
CA VAL A 488 15.89 -54.85 -12.32
C VAL A 488 16.40 -54.47 -10.94
N GLN A 489 15.87 -55.14 -9.92
CA GLN A 489 16.35 -55.00 -8.55
C GLN A 489 17.85 -55.30 -8.47
N GLY A 490 18.63 -54.36 -7.93
CA GLY A 490 20.06 -54.56 -7.69
C GLY A 490 20.33 -55.29 -6.38
N SER A 491 21.50 -55.92 -6.28
CA SER A 491 21.91 -56.71 -5.11
C SER A 491 21.91 -55.92 -3.80
N GLN A 492 22.16 -54.60 -3.85
CA GLN A 492 22.20 -53.74 -2.67
C GLN A 492 20.82 -53.34 -2.13
N ILE A 493 19.73 -53.52 -2.88
CA ILE A 493 18.37 -53.25 -2.36
C ILE A 493 18.08 -54.14 -1.15
N ASN A 494 18.38 -55.44 -1.23
CA ASN A 494 18.05 -56.37 -0.14
C ASN A 494 18.89 -56.10 1.10
N GLU A 495 20.16 -55.69 0.94
CA GLU A 495 20.98 -55.27 2.07
C GLU A 495 20.51 -53.94 2.68
N SER A 496 20.14 -52.99 1.83
CA SER A 496 19.62 -51.68 2.29
C SER A 496 18.28 -51.80 3.00
N ILE A 497 17.36 -52.65 2.49
CA ILE A 497 16.08 -52.95 3.13
C ILE A 497 16.32 -53.67 4.46
N LYS A 498 17.15 -54.72 4.50
CA LYS A 498 17.48 -55.43 5.75
C LYS A 498 18.15 -54.53 6.79
N LEU A 499 19.03 -53.64 6.35
CA LEU A 499 19.67 -52.66 7.23
C LEU A 499 18.63 -51.68 7.77
N PHE A 500 17.72 -51.20 6.92
CA PHE A 500 16.65 -50.28 7.31
C PHE A 500 15.66 -50.94 8.28
N GLU A 501 15.23 -52.17 8.01
CA GLU A 501 14.40 -52.98 8.92
C GLU A 501 15.09 -53.14 10.28
N ARG A 502 16.40 -53.42 10.29
CA ARG A 502 17.16 -53.58 11.52
C ARG A 502 17.36 -52.28 12.30
N VAL A 503 17.55 -51.15 11.60
CA VAL A 503 17.63 -49.82 12.22
C VAL A 503 16.28 -49.42 12.81
N LEU A 504 15.18 -49.68 12.10
CA LEU A 504 13.82 -49.49 12.61
C LEU A 504 13.57 -50.34 13.85
N GLN A 505 13.94 -51.62 13.82
CA GLN A 505 13.75 -52.53 14.94
C GLN A 505 14.56 -52.09 16.16
N LEU A 506 15.83 -51.70 15.98
CA LEU A 506 16.66 -51.15 17.06
C LEU A 506 16.10 -49.83 17.61
N GLY A 507 15.56 -48.96 16.74
CA GLY A 507 14.91 -47.71 17.15
C GLY A 507 13.65 -47.96 17.98
N VAL A 508 12.80 -48.90 17.55
CA VAL A 508 11.59 -49.32 18.28
C VAL A 508 11.97 -49.93 19.63
N GLU A 509 12.95 -50.83 19.68
CA GLU A 509 13.45 -51.43 20.93
C GLU A 509 13.99 -50.37 21.90
N GLU A 510 14.69 -49.34 21.40
CA GLU A 510 15.22 -48.26 22.23
C GLU A 510 14.12 -47.32 22.73
N MET A 511 13.12 -47.01 21.89
CA MET A 511 11.93 -46.25 22.29
C MET A 511 11.08 -47.00 23.32
N GLN A 512 10.96 -48.33 23.19
CA GLN A 512 10.34 -49.20 24.18
C GLN A 512 11.10 -49.20 25.51
N LYS A 513 12.45 -49.29 25.48
CA LYS A 513 13.28 -49.17 26.70
C LYS A 513 13.13 -47.83 27.41
N ARG A 514 12.89 -46.76 26.66
CA ARG A 514 12.67 -45.40 27.18
C ARG A 514 11.22 -45.16 27.64
N GLY A 515 10.32 -46.13 27.43
CA GLY A 515 8.90 -46.02 27.78
C GLY A 515 8.10 -45.10 26.86
N GLU A 516 8.63 -44.76 25.69
CA GLU A 516 7.97 -43.91 24.69
C GLU A 516 7.00 -44.70 23.79
N LEU A 517 7.13 -46.04 23.79
CA LEU A 517 6.23 -46.97 23.11
C LEU A 517 5.78 -48.06 24.09
N PRO A 518 4.51 -48.51 24.03
CA PRO A 518 4.08 -49.68 24.79
C PRO A 518 4.86 -50.92 24.35
N ASN A 519 5.23 -51.76 25.31
CA ASN A 519 5.71 -53.11 25.01
C ASN A 519 4.51 -53.93 24.52
N GLU A 520 4.59 -54.49 23.32
CA GLU A 520 3.62 -55.46 22.83
C GLU A 520 3.64 -56.76 23.64
#